data_AF-A0A5J5PUN4-F1
#
_entry.id   AF-A0A5J5PUN4-F1
#
_cell.length_a   1.000
_cell.length_b   1.000
_cell.length_c   1.000
_cell.angle_alpha   90.00
_cell.angle_beta   90.00
_cell.angle_gamma   90.00
#
_symmetry.space_group_name_H-M   'P 1'
#
loop_
_entity.id
_entity.type
_entity.pdbx_description
1 polymer ?
#
loop_
_entity_poly.entity_id
_entity_poly.type
_entity_poly.pdbx_seq_one_letter_code
_entity_poly.pdbx_strand_id
1 'polypeptide(L)'
;MISYYGCLWLVSLLNLVWCFVQAWECTLGKEMAWNILSLFTTSGMLFLEVSLLAFLLQGNHASGLQALTWTFVISGLFVGLDLLLKAIYLFGFGVPLFIDNSEHPRQIKWGLWVVHRLVLTAIYGSILFMYHSKWRERPAFYKFVAFMFILNALELFACALTGNGASFGFWLYSATIVCYHAFCLPLLYITFLADFFEEEDMRLENVYYSEMKDASFFDADWE
;
A
#
# COMPACT_ATOMS: atom_id res chain seq x y z
N MET A 1 7.13 -8.64 12.90
CA MET A 1 8.20 -7.83 12.30
C MET A 1 8.87 -8.51 11.10
N ILE A 2 9.58 -9.64 11.27
CA ILE A 2 10.31 -10.33 10.18
C ILE A 2 9.42 -10.59 8.95
N SER A 3 8.17 -11.04 9.16
CA SER A 3 7.25 -11.29 8.05
C SER A 3 6.88 -10.02 7.27
N TYR A 4 6.77 -8.86 7.92
CA TYR A 4 6.45 -7.60 7.24
C TYR A 4 7.63 -7.09 6.42
N TYR A 5 8.85 -7.14 6.99
CA TYR A 5 10.08 -6.85 6.24
C TYR A 5 10.26 -7.81 5.06
N GLY A 6 10.00 -9.10 5.25
CA GLY A 6 10.05 -10.10 4.17
C GLY A 6 9.07 -9.78 3.06
N CYS A 7 7.83 -9.41 3.39
CA CYS A 7 6.85 -8.95 2.41
C CYS A 7 7.28 -7.66 1.70
N LEU A 8 7.83 -6.68 2.43
CA LEU A 8 8.31 -5.42 1.85
C LEU A 8 9.46 -5.66 0.85
N TRP A 9 10.42 -6.51 1.20
CA TRP A 9 11.50 -6.91 0.29
C TRP A 9 10.98 -7.65 -0.94
N LEU A 10 10.09 -8.61 -0.75
CA LEU A 10 9.47 -9.36 -1.84
C LEU A 10 8.71 -8.44 -2.79
N VAL A 11 7.88 -7.53 -2.26
CA VAL A 11 7.12 -6.57 -3.07
C VAL A 11 8.04 -5.57 -3.76
N SER A 12 9.13 -5.15 -3.10
CA SER A 12 10.13 -4.27 -3.72
C SER A 12 10.85 -4.93 -4.89
N LEU A 13 11.22 -6.21 -4.75
CA LEU A 13 11.81 -6.99 -5.83
C LEU A 13 10.82 -7.16 -6.99
N LEU A 14 9.57 -7.48 -6.71
CA LEU A 14 8.52 -7.58 -7.73
C LEU A 14 8.29 -6.26 -8.46
N ASN A 15 8.29 -5.15 -7.73
CA ASN A 15 8.14 -3.83 -8.30
C ASN A 15 9.32 -3.45 -9.19
N LEU A 16 10.54 -3.81 -8.76
CA LEU A 16 11.74 -3.63 -9.58
C LEU A 16 11.67 -4.46 -10.86
N VAL A 17 11.27 -5.74 -10.78
CA VAL A 17 11.05 -6.59 -11.95
C VAL A 17 9.97 -6.00 -12.86
N TRP A 18 8.86 -5.52 -12.30
CA TRP A 18 7.79 -4.86 -13.04
C TRP A 18 8.31 -3.67 -13.86
N CYS A 19 9.11 -2.79 -13.24
CA CYS A 19 9.75 -1.67 -13.92
C CYS A 19 10.72 -2.09 -15.04
N PHE A 20 11.57 -3.11 -14.80
CA PHE A 20 12.51 -3.61 -15.83
C PHE A 20 11.81 -4.21 -17.04
N VAL A 21 10.62 -4.74 -16.82
CA VAL A 21 9.91 -5.58 -17.76
C VAL A 21 8.71 -4.86 -18.38
N GLN A 22 8.58 -3.55 -18.17
CA GLN A 22 7.49 -2.74 -18.69
C GLN A 22 7.30 -2.85 -20.22
N ALA A 23 8.39 -3.09 -20.97
CA ALA A 23 8.32 -3.32 -22.42
C ALA A 23 7.56 -4.62 -22.83
N TRP A 24 7.33 -5.56 -21.90
CA TRP A 24 6.50 -6.74 -22.18
C TRP A 24 5.02 -6.41 -22.34
N GLU A 25 4.55 -5.25 -21.87
CA GLU A 25 3.18 -4.78 -22.13
C GLU A 25 2.88 -4.70 -23.63
N CYS A 26 3.87 -4.30 -24.43
CA CYS A 26 3.74 -4.15 -25.89
C CYS A 26 4.21 -5.38 -26.68
N THR A 27 4.65 -6.44 -26.02
CA THR A 27 5.22 -7.63 -26.69
C THR A 27 4.18 -8.72 -26.87
N LEU A 28 3.82 -9.01 -28.12
CA LEU A 28 2.86 -10.06 -28.48
C LEU A 28 3.28 -11.42 -27.87
N GLY A 29 2.35 -12.10 -27.19
CA GLY A 29 2.59 -13.42 -26.58
C GLY A 29 3.16 -13.41 -25.15
N LYS A 30 3.52 -12.25 -24.59
CA LYS A 30 3.94 -12.12 -23.17
C LYS A 30 2.88 -11.53 -22.24
N GLU A 31 1.69 -11.27 -22.77
CA GLU A 31 0.53 -10.69 -22.09
C GLU A 31 0.15 -11.43 -20.79
N MET A 32 0.16 -12.77 -20.82
CA MET A 32 -0.13 -13.59 -19.64
C MET A 32 0.87 -13.35 -18.51
N ALA A 33 2.17 -13.32 -18.83
CA ALA A 33 3.22 -13.10 -17.84
C ALA A 33 3.16 -11.66 -17.29
N TRP A 34 2.90 -10.68 -18.15
CA TRP A 34 2.72 -9.28 -17.75
C TRP A 34 1.52 -9.08 -16.82
N ASN A 35 0.39 -9.71 -17.13
CA ASN A 35 -0.82 -9.65 -16.32
C ASN A 35 -0.61 -10.28 -14.94
N ILE A 36 0.06 -11.44 -14.86
CA ILE A 36 0.37 -12.11 -13.58
C ILE A 36 1.30 -11.23 -12.73
N LEU A 37 2.37 -10.72 -13.35
CA LEU A 37 3.35 -9.88 -12.66
C LEU A 37 2.68 -8.59 -12.14
N SER A 38 1.91 -7.92 -12.98
CA SER A 38 1.20 -6.68 -12.61
C SER A 38 0.16 -6.91 -11.52
N LEU A 39 -0.60 -8.01 -11.59
CA LEU A 39 -1.58 -8.39 -10.57
C LEU A 39 -0.91 -8.61 -9.21
N PHE A 40 0.18 -9.36 -9.18
CA PHE A 40 0.87 -9.69 -7.93
C PHE A 40 1.57 -8.47 -7.33
N THR A 41 2.24 -7.65 -8.15
CA THR A 41 2.90 -6.42 -7.69
C THR A 41 1.89 -5.43 -7.12
N THR A 42 0.80 -5.15 -7.85
CA THR A 42 -0.22 -4.17 -7.40
C THR A 42 -0.96 -4.64 -6.15
N SER A 43 -1.31 -5.93 -6.07
CA SER A 43 -1.91 -6.51 -4.86
C SER A 43 -0.95 -6.49 -3.67
N GLY A 44 0.34 -6.81 -3.89
CA GLY A 44 1.35 -6.76 -2.85
C GLY A 44 1.57 -5.36 -2.27
N MET A 45 1.57 -4.33 -3.13
CA MET A 45 1.66 -2.94 -2.69
C MET A 45 0.43 -2.51 -1.86
N LEU A 46 -0.79 -2.81 -2.35
CA LEU A 46 -2.03 -2.53 -1.62
C LEU A 46 -2.08 -3.27 -0.27
N PHE A 47 -1.56 -4.49 -0.21
CA PHE A 47 -1.48 -5.26 1.02
C PHE A 47 -0.60 -4.59 2.09
N LEU A 48 0.60 -4.15 1.71
CA LEU A 48 1.49 -3.42 2.62
C LEU A 48 0.86 -2.10 3.06
N GLU A 49 0.21 -1.40 2.15
CA GLU A 49 -0.46 -0.12 2.41
C GLU A 49 -1.61 -0.28 3.40
N VAL A 50 -2.54 -1.22 3.17
CA VAL A 50 -3.72 -1.45 4.02
C VAL A 50 -3.33 -2.03 5.38
N SER A 51 -2.38 -2.98 5.44
CA SER A 51 -1.92 -3.55 6.71
C SER A 51 -1.32 -2.49 7.63
N LEU A 52 -0.55 -1.56 7.06
CA LEU A 52 0.06 -0.47 7.79
C LEU A 52 -0.97 0.57 8.24
N LEU A 53 -1.90 0.96 7.37
CA LEU A 53 -2.98 1.87 7.73
C LEU A 53 -3.85 1.31 8.86
N ALA A 54 -4.21 0.03 8.78
CA ALA A 54 -4.98 -0.65 9.81
C ALA A 54 -4.25 -0.69 11.15
N PHE A 55 -2.95 -0.98 11.13
CA PHE A 55 -2.11 -0.94 12.32
C PHE A 55 -2.06 0.46 12.96
N LEU A 56 -1.92 1.51 12.15
CA LEU A 56 -1.83 2.89 12.63
C LEU A 56 -3.15 3.41 13.18
N LEU A 57 -4.27 3.01 12.58
CA LEU A 57 -5.62 3.29 13.08
C LEU A 57 -5.90 2.64 14.45
N GLN A 58 -5.24 1.52 14.78
CA GLN A 58 -5.50 0.76 16.00
C GLN A 58 -4.88 1.37 17.27
N GLY A 59 -3.96 2.34 17.12
CA GLY A 59 -3.45 3.26 18.15
C GLY A 59 -3.35 2.77 19.61
N ASN A 60 -2.13 2.60 20.12
CA ASN A 60 -1.70 2.49 21.54
C ASN A 60 -2.56 1.67 22.54
N HIS A 61 -3.51 0.84 22.09
CA HIS A 61 -4.44 0.11 22.97
C HIS A 61 -4.20 -1.41 22.99
N ALA A 62 -3.22 -1.91 22.25
CA ALA A 62 -2.82 -3.31 22.25
C ALA A 62 -1.31 -3.46 22.08
N SER A 63 -0.74 -4.54 22.61
CA SER A 63 0.66 -4.92 22.37
C SER A 63 0.92 -4.91 20.86
N GLY A 64 1.82 -4.04 20.40
CA GLY A 64 1.99 -3.68 18.99
C GLY A 64 2.13 -4.89 18.07
N LEU A 65 2.80 -5.94 18.53
CA LEU A 65 3.04 -7.16 17.75
C LEU A 65 1.76 -7.99 17.52
N GLN A 66 0.93 -8.17 18.55
CA GLN A 66 -0.31 -8.97 18.43
C GLN A 66 -1.37 -8.22 17.61
N ALA A 67 -1.46 -6.90 17.79
CA ALA A 67 -2.28 -6.01 16.97
C ALA A 67 -1.86 -6.08 15.49
N LEU A 68 -0.55 -6.00 15.21
CA LEU A 68 0.00 -6.08 13.86
C LEU A 68 -0.31 -7.42 13.17
N THR A 69 -0.20 -8.55 13.87
CA THR A 69 -0.54 -9.85 13.27
C THR A 69 -2.02 -9.94 12.89
N TRP A 70 -2.90 -9.42 13.74
CA TRP A 70 -4.34 -9.41 13.45
C TRP A 70 -4.69 -8.50 12.29
N THR A 71 -4.15 -7.28 12.24
CA THR A 71 -4.39 -6.38 11.10
C THR A 71 -3.82 -6.93 9.82
N PHE A 72 -2.66 -7.59 9.87
CA PHE A 72 -2.03 -8.25 8.73
C PHE A 72 -2.87 -9.41 8.17
N VAL A 73 -3.47 -10.22 9.04
CA VAL A 73 -4.37 -11.32 8.61
C VAL A 73 -5.65 -10.74 7.99
N ILE A 74 -6.25 -9.73 8.61
CA ILE A 74 -7.48 -9.11 8.11
C ILE A 74 -7.23 -8.40 6.77
N SER A 75 -6.17 -7.61 6.67
CA SER A 75 -5.79 -6.96 5.41
C SER A 75 -5.45 -7.98 4.33
N GLY A 76 -4.83 -9.10 4.71
CA GLY A 76 -4.52 -10.21 3.80
C GLY A 76 -5.77 -10.85 3.21
N LEU A 77 -6.82 -11.01 4.02
CA LEU A 77 -8.10 -11.50 3.56
C LEU A 77 -8.76 -10.52 2.58
N PHE A 78 -8.82 -9.22 2.91
CA PHE A 78 -9.41 -8.20 2.04
C PHE A 78 -8.68 -8.08 0.71
N VAL A 79 -7.35 -8.04 0.73
CA VAL A 79 -6.54 -7.94 -0.48
C VAL A 79 -6.53 -9.26 -1.26
N GLY A 80 -6.63 -10.41 -0.58
CA GLY A 80 -6.84 -11.70 -1.23
C GLY A 80 -8.16 -11.76 -2.00
N LEU A 81 -9.24 -11.23 -1.43
CA LEU A 81 -10.53 -11.11 -2.11
C LEU A 81 -10.45 -10.15 -3.32
N ASP A 82 -9.79 -9.01 -3.17
CA ASP A 82 -9.54 -8.07 -4.28
C ASP A 82 -8.72 -8.72 -5.40
N LEU A 83 -7.65 -9.47 -5.06
CA LEU A 83 -6.83 -10.21 -6.01
C LEU A 83 -7.64 -11.29 -6.73
N LEU A 84 -8.47 -12.05 -6.03
CA LEU A 84 -9.34 -13.06 -6.63
C LEU A 84 -10.35 -12.43 -7.58
N LEU A 85 -10.96 -11.31 -7.19
CA LEU A 85 -11.89 -10.57 -8.04
C LEU A 85 -11.20 -10.11 -9.33
N LYS A 86 -10.03 -9.47 -9.21
CA LYS A 86 -9.22 -9.04 -10.36
C LYS A 86 -8.78 -10.22 -11.24
N ALA A 87 -8.41 -11.35 -10.64
CA ALA A 87 -8.06 -12.56 -11.38
C ALA A 87 -9.25 -13.15 -12.15
N ILE A 88 -10.45 -13.17 -11.58
CA ILE A 88 -11.67 -13.62 -12.28
C ILE A 88 -12.00 -12.68 -13.44
N TYR A 89 -11.90 -11.35 -13.25
CA TYR A 89 -12.10 -10.40 -14.34
C TYR A 89 -11.06 -10.55 -15.47
N LEU A 90 -9.81 -10.82 -15.11
CA LEU A 90 -8.72 -10.94 -16.08
C LEU A 90 -8.75 -12.28 -16.83
N PHE A 91 -8.82 -13.40 -16.11
CA PHE A 91 -8.72 -14.75 -16.70
C PHE A 91 -10.08 -15.37 -17.04
N GLY A 92 -11.14 -15.01 -16.30
CA GLY A 92 -12.49 -15.53 -16.53
C GLY A 92 -13.26 -14.73 -17.57
N PHE A 93 -13.26 -13.40 -17.44
CA PHE A 93 -13.97 -12.51 -18.38
C PHE A 93 -13.09 -11.98 -19.51
N GLY A 94 -11.77 -12.21 -19.48
CA GLY A 94 -10.84 -11.78 -20.52
C GLY A 94 -10.69 -10.26 -20.62
N VAL A 95 -11.00 -9.51 -19.55
CA VAL A 95 -10.91 -8.05 -19.57
C VAL A 95 -9.44 -7.63 -19.37
N PRO A 96 -8.82 -6.92 -20.33
CA PRO A 96 -7.43 -6.49 -20.22
C PRO A 96 -7.31 -5.35 -19.19
N LEU A 97 -7.14 -5.71 -17.91
CA LEU A 97 -7.00 -4.75 -16.81
C LEU A 97 -5.67 -4.00 -16.86
N PHE A 98 -4.58 -4.69 -17.23
CA PHE A 98 -3.20 -4.14 -17.22
C PHE A 98 -2.58 -3.95 -18.61
N ILE A 99 -3.35 -4.24 -19.67
CA ILE A 99 -2.94 -4.00 -21.06
C ILE A 99 -3.75 -2.83 -21.56
N ASP A 100 -3.07 -1.75 -21.94
CA ASP A 100 -3.70 -0.57 -22.53
C ASP A 100 -3.66 -0.64 -24.06
N ASN A 101 -4.49 -1.51 -24.63
CA ASN A 101 -4.76 -1.50 -26.07
C ASN A 101 -5.93 -0.55 -26.40
N SER A 102 -5.75 0.24 -27.47
CA SER A 102 -6.70 1.26 -27.93
C SER A 102 -8.01 0.72 -28.52
N GLU A 103 -8.15 -0.60 -28.71
CA GLU A 103 -9.15 -1.20 -29.61
C GLU A 103 -10.34 -1.91 -28.91
N HIS A 104 -10.37 -1.99 -27.58
CA HIS A 104 -11.36 -2.80 -26.82
C HIS A 104 -12.19 -1.96 -25.82
N PRO A 105 -13.38 -2.42 -25.35
CA PRO A 105 -14.47 -1.53 -24.93
C PRO A 105 -14.09 -0.70 -23.69
N ARG A 106 -13.72 0.55 -23.98
CA ARG A 106 -13.17 1.57 -23.07
C ARG A 106 -14.08 1.95 -21.89
N GLN A 107 -15.32 1.52 -21.83
CA GLN A 107 -16.24 2.01 -20.80
C GLN A 107 -16.29 1.11 -19.57
N ILE A 108 -16.25 -0.22 -19.74
CA ILE A 108 -16.39 -1.16 -18.61
C ILE A 108 -15.12 -1.21 -17.76
N LYS A 109 -13.94 -1.28 -18.40
CA LYS A 109 -12.63 -1.23 -17.71
C LYS A 109 -12.52 0.04 -16.86
N TRP A 110 -12.70 1.19 -17.50
CA TRP A 110 -12.51 2.49 -16.86
C TRP A 110 -13.60 2.77 -15.81
N GLY A 111 -14.83 2.32 -16.02
CA GLY A 111 -15.89 2.38 -15.00
C GLY A 111 -15.55 1.58 -13.74
N LEU A 112 -15.03 0.36 -13.89
CA LEU A 112 -14.58 -0.46 -12.75
C LEU A 112 -13.42 0.19 -12.00
N TRP A 113 -12.44 0.75 -12.72
CA TRP A 113 -11.33 1.49 -12.14
C TRP A 113 -11.78 2.77 -11.42
N VAL A 114 -12.75 3.51 -11.97
CA VAL A 114 -13.34 4.68 -11.31
C VAL A 114 -13.97 4.28 -9.97
N VAL A 115 -14.78 3.21 -9.94
CA VAL A 115 -15.41 2.76 -8.69
C VAL A 115 -14.36 2.35 -7.65
N HIS A 116 -13.38 1.55 -8.06
CA HIS A 116 -12.29 1.10 -7.17
C HIS A 116 -11.49 2.28 -6.61
N ARG A 117 -11.10 3.24 -7.46
CA ARG A 117 -10.34 4.44 -7.02
C ARG A 117 -11.19 5.37 -6.17
N LEU A 118 -12.48 5.51 -6.46
CA LEU A 118 -13.40 6.29 -5.64
C LEU A 118 -13.50 5.74 -4.22
N VAL A 119 -13.61 4.43 -4.07
CA VAL A 119 -13.62 3.77 -2.74
C VAL A 119 -12.33 4.07 -1.98
N LEU A 120 -11.16 3.93 -2.62
CA LEU A 120 -9.88 4.24 -1.99
C LEU A 120 -9.77 5.72 -1.59
N THR A 121 -10.10 6.64 -2.50
CA THR A 121 -10.11 8.08 -2.20
C THR A 121 -11.06 8.42 -1.06
N ALA A 122 -12.24 7.79 -0.98
CA ALA A 122 -13.19 7.99 0.10
C ALA A 122 -12.65 7.49 1.45
N ILE A 123 -11.96 6.35 1.47
CA ILE A 123 -11.31 5.81 2.68
C ILE A 123 -10.21 6.76 3.14
N TYR A 124 -9.28 7.15 2.25
CA TYR A 124 -8.21 8.10 2.60
C TYR A 124 -8.74 9.46 3.04
N GLY A 125 -9.78 9.97 2.37
CA GLY A 125 -10.45 11.20 2.74
C GLY A 125 -11.12 11.11 4.11
N SER A 126 -11.73 9.97 4.43
CA SER A 126 -12.34 9.71 5.75
C SER A 126 -11.28 9.67 6.86
N ILE A 127 -10.12 9.05 6.59
CA ILE A 127 -8.99 9.01 7.53
C ILE A 127 -8.44 10.44 7.76
N LEU A 128 -8.27 11.23 6.70
CA LEU A 128 -7.87 12.65 6.82
C LEU A 128 -8.89 13.48 7.60
N PHE A 129 -10.18 13.21 7.41
CA PHE A 129 -11.24 13.90 8.13
C PHE A 129 -11.23 13.57 9.64
N MET A 130 -11.05 12.29 9.99
CA MET A 130 -10.96 11.84 11.39
C MET A 130 -9.77 12.47 12.14
N TYR A 131 -8.66 12.73 11.44
CA TYR A 131 -7.47 13.37 12.00
C TYR A 131 -7.74 14.78 12.56
N HIS A 132 -8.67 15.53 11.96
CA HIS A 132 -9.03 16.88 12.44
C HIS A 132 -9.67 16.88 13.84
N SER A 133 -10.07 15.72 14.37
CA SER A 133 -10.87 15.67 15.62
C SER A 133 -10.11 15.32 16.90
N LYS A 134 -8.93 14.65 16.87
CA LYS A 134 -8.15 14.34 18.11
C LYS A 134 -6.79 13.64 17.98
N TRP A 135 -6.36 13.20 16.79
CA TRP A 135 -5.22 12.26 16.61
C TRP A 135 -3.91 12.92 16.14
N ARG A 136 -3.58 14.10 16.69
CA ARG A 136 -2.53 15.01 16.18
C ARG A 136 -1.08 14.50 16.35
N GLU A 137 -0.87 13.36 16.99
CA GLU A 137 0.44 12.95 17.53
C GLU A 137 1.43 12.40 16.49
N ARG A 138 1.04 12.20 15.22
CA ARG A 138 1.92 11.60 14.18
C ARG A 138 1.94 12.40 12.86
N PRO A 139 2.81 13.41 12.73
CA PRO A 139 2.88 14.25 11.52
C PRO A 139 3.35 13.50 10.26
N ALA A 140 4.20 12.47 10.40
CA ALA A 140 4.66 11.64 9.28
C ALA A 140 3.51 10.83 8.66
N PHE A 141 2.64 10.25 9.49
CA PHE A 141 1.45 9.53 9.05
C PHE A 141 0.53 10.41 8.21
N TYR A 142 0.29 11.65 8.66
CA TYR A 142 -0.56 12.59 7.94
C TYR A 142 0.00 12.92 6.54
N LYS A 143 1.31 13.18 6.43
CA LYS A 143 1.95 13.45 5.14
C LYS A 143 1.78 12.28 4.17
N PHE A 144 1.94 11.05 4.67
CA PHE A 144 1.72 9.84 3.89
C PHE A 144 0.26 9.72 3.42
N VAL A 145 -0.71 9.82 4.34
CA VAL A 145 -2.15 9.71 4.01
C VAL A 145 -2.58 10.84 3.05
N ALA A 146 -2.09 12.07 3.24
CA ALA A 146 -2.37 13.19 2.35
C ALA A 146 -1.79 12.98 0.94
N PHE A 147 -0.56 12.48 0.85
CA PHE A 147 0.06 12.14 -0.44
C PHE A 147 -0.71 11.04 -1.16
N MET A 148 -1.08 9.96 -0.47
CA MET A 148 -1.89 8.88 -1.03
C MET A 148 -3.29 9.34 -1.44
N PHE A 149 -3.92 10.23 -0.67
CA PHE A 149 -5.19 10.84 -1.05
C PHE A 149 -5.08 11.63 -2.35
N ILE A 150 -4.05 12.48 -2.48
CA ILE A 150 -3.81 13.27 -3.70
C ILE A 150 -3.55 12.36 -4.90
N LEU A 151 -2.73 11.32 -4.75
CA LEU A 151 -2.47 10.36 -5.83
C LEU A 151 -3.74 9.63 -6.28
N ASN A 152 -4.53 9.09 -5.35
CA ASN A 152 -5.77 8.39 -5.68
C ASN A 152 -6.82 9.33 -6.28
N ALA A 153 -6.89 10.60 -5.82
CA ALA A 153 -7.77 11.61 -6.41
C ALA A 153 -7.36 11.99 -7.84
N LEU A 154 -6.06 12.10 -8.12
CA LEU A 154 -5.52 12.32 -9.46
C LEU A 154 -5.82 11.12 -10.37
N GLU A 155 -5.63 9.88 -9.89
CA GLU A 155 -5.99 8.67 -10.63
C GLU A 155 -7.48 8.59 -10.92
N LEU A 156 -8.35 8.89 -9.94
CA LEU A 156 -9.79 8.92 -10.12
C LEU A 156 -10.20 9.92 -11.22
N PHE A 157 -9.59 11.11 -11.18
CA PHE A 157 -9.79 12.13 -12.20
C PHE A 157 -9.30 11.66 -13.58
N ALA A 158 -8.14 11.02 -13.64
CA ALA A 158 -7.59 10.42 -14.86
C ALA A 158 -8.53 9.36 -15.44
N CYS A 159 -9.01 8.44 -14.62
CA CYS A 159 -9.92 7.37 -15.03
C CYS A 159 -11.26 7.92 -15.55
N ALA A 160 -11.80 8.96 -14.90
CA ALA A 160 -13.02 9.63 -15.37
C ALA A 160 -12.82 10.32 -16.72
N LEU A 161 -11.69 11.01 -16.92
CA LEU A 161 -11.34 11.63 -18.19
C LEU A 161 -11.16 10.60 -19.31
N THR A 162 -10.47 9.49 -19.02
CA THR A 162 -10.25 8.42 -20.01
C THR A 162 -11.54 7.68 -20.36
N GLY A 163 -12.42 7.46 -19.37
CA GLY A 163 -13.75 6.88 -19.59
C GLY A 163 -14.62 7.74 -20.52
N ASN A 164 -14.44 9.07 -20.48
CA ASN A 164 -15.08 10.03 -21.39
C ASN A 164 -14.36 10.19 -22.74
N GLY A 165 -13.28 9.44 -22.98
CA GLY A 165 -12.55 9.43 -24.25
C GLY A 165 -11.48 10.51 -24.40
N ALA A 166 -11.13 11.25 -23.34
CA ALA A 166 -10.08 12.26 -23.39
C ALA A 166 -8.69 11.61 -23.37
N SER A 167 -7.88 11.86 -24.40
CA SER A 167 -6.50 11.33 -24.50
C SER A 167 -5.59 11.81 -23.38
N PHE A 168 -5.82 13.01 -22.84
CA PHE A 168 -5.10 13.54 -21.69
C PHE A 168 -5.29 12.69 -20.43
N GLY A 169 -6.47 12.09 -20.23
CA GLY A 169 -6.74 11.21 -19.08
C GLY A 169 -5.83 9.98 -19.09
N PHE A 170 -5.54 9.44 -20.28
CA PHE A 170 -4.67 8.29 -20.43
C PHE A 170 -3.23 8.60 -20.00
N TRP A 171 -2.68 9.71 -20.50
CA TRP A 171 -1.34 10.16 -20.12
C TRP A 171 -1.23 10.42 -18.61
N LEU A 172 -2.24 11.09 -18.04
CA LEU A 172 -2.27 11.40 -16.61
C LEU A 172 -2.31 10.12 -15.77
N TYR A 173 -3.11 9.13 -16.18
CA TYR A 173 -3.21 7.83 -15.54
C TYR A 173 -1.88 7.06 -15.58
N SER A 174 -1.23 7.00 -16.74
CA SER A 174 0.09 6.35 -16.87
C SER A 174 1.15 7.04 -16.00
N ALA A 175 1.16 8.38 -15.95
CA ALA A 175 2.08 9.12 -15.10
C ALA A 175 1.85 8.82 -13.60
N THR A 176 0.59 8.79 -13.16
CA THR A 176 0.25 8.46 -11.76
C THR A 176 0.62 7.03 -11.39
N ILE A 177 0.49 6.06 -12.29
CA ILE A 177 0.94 4.69 -12.07
C ILE A 177 2.45 4.65 -11.83
N VAL A 178 3.23 5.29 -12.70
CA VAL A 178 4.69 5.34 -12.55
C VAL A 178 5.08 5.99 -11.22
N CYS A 179 4.40 7.08 -10.83
CA CYS A 179 4.60 7.71 -9.53
C CYS A 179 4.24 6.78 -8.37
N TYR A 180 3.12 6.03 -8.45
CA TYR A 180 2.73 5.09 -7.42
C TYR A 180 3.78 3.98 -7.25
N HIS A 181 4.22 3.36 -8.35
CA HIS A 181 5.27 2.33 -8.32
C HIS A 181 6.62 2.88 -7.85
N ALA A 182 6.97 4.12 -8.16
CA ALA A 182 8.25 4.70 -7.74
C ALA A 182 8.26 5.18 -6.28
N PHE A 183 7.19 5.83 -5.81
CA PHE A 183 7.18 6.53 -4.52
C PHE A 183 6.48 5.77 -3.40
N CYS A 184 5.54 4.85 -3.67
CA CYS A 184 4.78 4.17 -2.63
C CYS A 184 5.68 3.40 -1.66
N LEU A 185 6.58 2.55 -2.19
CA LEU A 185 7.48 1.73 -1.36
C LEU A 185 8.54 2.54 -0.59
N PRO A 186 9.26 3.50 -1.19
CA PRO A 186 10.17 4.38 -0.44
C PRO A 186 9.46 5.21 0.63
N LEU A 187 8.25 5.71 0.34
CA LEU A 187 7.47 6.44 1.34
C LEU A 187 7.09 5.52 2.49
N LEU A 188 6.53 4.33 2.22
CA LEU A 188 6.23 3.33 3.25
C LEU A 188 7.45 3.01 4.13
N TYR A 189 8.64 2.90 3.52
CA TYR A 189 9.89 2.64 4.24
C TYR A 189 10.30 3.82 5.13
N ILE A 190 10.41 5.03 4.55
CA ILE A 190 10.91 6.22 5.26
C ILE A 190 9.93 6.67 6.34
N THR A 191 8.63 6.71 6.05
CA THR A 191 7.67 7.31 6.98
C THR A 191 7.32 6.43 8.17
N PHE A 192 7.66 5.14 8.13
CA PHE A 192 7.22 4.20 9.17
C PHE A 192 8.29 3.19 9.57
N LEU A 193 9.04 2.63 8.62
CA LEU A 193 9.90 1.49 8.93
C LEU A 193 11.18 1.88 9.66
N ALA A 194 11.72 3.08 9.38
CA ALA A 194 12.87 3.62 10.08
C ALA A 194 12.51 4.09 11.49
N ASP A 195 11.57 5.05 11.61
CA ASP A 195 11.31 5.70 12.90
C ASP A 195 10.48 4.85 13.88
N PHE A 196 9.45 4.12 13.40
CA PHE A 196 8.47 3.51 14.31
C PHE A 196 8.95 2.20 14.94
N PHE A 197 9.74 1.40 14.21
CA PHE A 197 10.24 0.12 14.72
C PHE A 197 11.52 0.28 15.55
N GLU A 198 12.35 1.29 15.26
CA GLU A 198 13.49 1.66 16.11
C GLU A 198 13.01 2.13 17.50
N GLU A 199 11.91 2.89 17.55
CA GLU A 199 11.31 3.36 18.81
C GLU A 199 10.69 2.23 19.66
N GLU A 200 10.16 1.16 19.02
CA GLU A 200 9.62 -0.01 19.73
C GLU A 200 10.73 -0.93 20.29
N ASP A 201 11.86 -1.07 19.58
CA ASP A 201 13.05 -1.78 20.09
C ASP A 201 13.67 -1.04 21.28
N MET A 202 13.81 0.29 21.18
CA MET A 202 14.25 1.13 22.32
C MET A 202 13.27 1.06 23.50
N ARG A 203 11.96 0.90 23.25
CA ARG A 203 10.96 0.71 24.32
C ARG A 203 11.13 -0.66 25.00
N LEU A 204 11.42 -1.71 24.25
CA LEU A 204 11.68 -3.05 24.79
C LEU A 204 12.95 -3.04 25.66
N GLU A 205 14.01 -2.38 25.18
CA GLU A 205 15.23 -2.19 25.97
C GLU A 205 14.97 -1.38 27.24
N ASN A 206 14.21 -0.29 27.17
CA ASN A 206 13.85 0.49 28.36
C ASN A 206 13.03 -0.31 29.37
N VAL A 207 12.10 -1.16 28.92
CA VAL A 207 11.34 -2.06 29.81
C VAL A 207 12.29 -3.06 30.45
N TYR A 208 13.17 -3.68 29.68
CA TYR A 208 14.17 -4.62 30.18
C TYR A 208 15.13 -3.97 31.19
N TYR A 209 15.62 -2.77 30.90
CA TYR A 209 16.44 -1.98 31.82
C TYR A 209 15.67 -1.57 33.08
N SER A 210 14.37 -1.28 32.97
CA SER A 210 13.53 -0.98 34.13
C SER A 210 13.29 -2.22 34.99
N GLU A 211 13.11 -3.40 34.39
CA GLU A 211 12.98 -4.67 35.11
C GLU A 211 14.31 -5.04 35.80
N MET A 212 15.44 -4.82 35.15
CA MET A 212 16.76 -5.00 35.76
C MET A 212 17.02 -4.00 36.90
N LYS A 213 16.56 -2.76 36.74
CA LYS A 213 16.62 -1.75 37.81
C LYS A 213 15.74 -2.13 39.00
N ASP A 214 14.51 -2.58 38.76
CA ASP A 214 13.60 -3.02 39.82
C ASP A 214 14.07 -4.31 40.50
N ALA A 215 14.85 -5.14 39.81
CA ALA A 215 15.54 -6.29 40.38
C ALA A 215 16.79 -5.91 41.20
N SER A 216 17.05 -4.61 41.40
CA SER A 216 18.26 -4.07 42.05
C SER A 216 19.56 -4.60 41.46
N PHE A 217 19.57 -5.00 40.18
CA PHE A 217 20.78 -5.46 39.48
C PHE A 217 21.82 -4.34 39.32
N PHE A 218 21.39 -3.09 39.48
CA PHE A 218 22.21 -1.88 39.43
C PHE A 218 22.44 -1.23 40.80
N ASP A 219 21.83 -1.77 41.87
CA ASP A 219 22.09 -1.34 43.23
C ASP A 219 23.15 -2.29 43.85
N ALA A 220 24.27 -1.72 44.30
CA ALA A 220 25.39 -2.34 45.02
C ALA A 220 26.50 -3.01 44.16
N ASP A 221 27.79 -2.66 44.24
CA ASP A 221 28.54 -1.74 45.12
C ASP A 221 29.75 -1.17 44.35
N TRP A 222 29.83 0.14 44.16
CA TRP A 222 31.10 0.84 43.91
C TRP A 222 31.41 1.67 45.16
N GLU A 223 32.07 1.05 46.13
CA GLU A 223 32.95 1.78 47.07
C GLU A 223 34.21 2.25 46.33
#